data_AF-A0A0N5BX03-F1
#
_entry.id   AF-A0A0N5BX03-F1
#
_cell.length_a   1.000
_cell.length_b   1.000
_cell.length_c   1.000
_cell.angle_alpha   90.00
_cell.angle_beta   90.00
_cell.angle_gamma   90.00
#
_symmetry.space_group_name_H-M   'P 1'
#
loop_
_entity.id
_entity.type
_entity.pdbx_description
1 polymer ?
#
loop_
_entity_poly.entity_id
_entity_poly.type
_entity_poly.pdbx_seq_one_letter_code
_entity_poly.pdbx_strand_id
1 'polypeptide(L)'
;MRAVSSFRQISRILNRLVISKQVAQTRNISKTMKLLTVQPELTAALKTEIEAEMKVESESLKGSPPPTIPGFTIATDEAEVKLTKMHGSEKIEVIFNVNHSVDMNDEGSDSVDPIALPPFSIEITKGDQRICFHMELVETEDGSFDYSVEEYYVAPAASKIGDDIPDSVYASSGRYIDPKLHDLLFVRYLEERGFTQQFCSDLVNFATHYEHNKYIDLLRKINDFVSKP
;
A
#
# COMPACT_ATOMS: atom_id res chain seq x y z
N MET A 1 -46.38 11.96 -1.44
CA MET A 1 -46.10 11.90 -2.88
C MET A 1 -44.78 11.17 -3.07
N ARG A 2 -44.78 10.10 -3.87
CA ARG A 2 -43.64 9.21 -4.10
C ARG A 2 -42.72 9.84 -5.15
N ALA A 3 -41.43 10.00 -4.83
CA ALA A 3 -40.43 10.44 -5.79
C ALA A 3 -39.84 9.22 -6.51
N VAL A 4 -39.79 9.35 -7.83
CA VAL A 4 -39.53 8.32 -8.83
C VAL A 4 -38.01 8.17 -9.01
N SER A 5 -37.50 6.95 -8.87
CA SER A 5 -36.13 6.59 -9.20
C SER A 5 -35.96 6.51 -10.72
N SER A 6 -35.12 7.38 -11.27
CA SER A 6 -34.77 7.41 -12.69
C SER A 6 -33.53 6.55 -12.91
N PHE A 7 -33.73 5.32 -13.41
CA PHE A 7 -32.66 4.46 -13.91
C PHE A 7 -32.31 4.86 -15.34
N ARG A 8 -31.08 5.34 -15.58
CA ARG A 8 -30.54 5.56 -16.92
C ARG A 8 -29.92 4.28 -17.45
N GLN A 9 -30.43 3.82 -18.60
CA GLN A 9 -29.87 2.75 -19.42
C GLN A 9 -28.48 3.12 -19.92
N ILE A 10 -27.54 2.18 -19.86
CA ILE A 10 -26.31 2.21 -20.64
C ILE A 10 -26.25 0.95 -21.51
N SER A 11 -25.90 1.22 -22.76
CA SER A 11 -25.84 0.41 -23.96
C SER A 11 -25.02 -0.89 -23.85
N ARG A 12 -25.55 -1.95 -24.49
CA ARG A 12 -24.87 -3.22 -24.74
C ARG A 12 -23.77 -3.04 -25.79
N ILE A 13 -22.52 -3.28 -25.41
CA ILE A 13 -21.44 -3.62 -26.34
C ILE A 13 -20.96 -5.02 -25.97
N LEU A 14 -21.17 -5.94 -26.91
CA LEU A 14 -20.74 -7.33 -26.85
C LEU A 14 -19.21 -7.38 -27.07
N ASN A 15 -18.44 -7.60 -26.01
CA ASN A 15 -17.08 -8.08 -26.14
C ASN A 15 -17.01 -9.56 -25.78
N ARG A 16 -16.38 -10.32 -26.67
CA ARG A 16 -16.15 -11.76 -26.60
C ARG A 16 -15.42 -12.12 -25.30
N LEU A 17 -16.07 -12.90 -24.45
CA LEU A 17 -15.42 -13.65 -23.38
C LEU A 17 -14.58 -14.78 -24.00
N VAL A 18 -13.26 -14.62 -23.98
CA VAL A 18 -12.34 -15.74 -24.03
C VAL A 18 -12.37 -16.36 -22.64
N ILE A 19 -13.08 -17.49 -22.52
CA ILE A 19 -13.14 -18.28 -21.28
C ILE A 19 -11.75 -18.89 -21.10
N SER A 20 -10.91 -18.28 -20.26
CA SER A 20 -9.76 -19.00 -19.72
C SER A 20 -10.32 -20.09 -18.81
N LYS A 21 -9.90 -21.34 -19.05
CA LYS A 21 -10.32 -22.48 -18.24
C LYS A 21 -9.69 -22.34 -16.85
N GLN A 22 -10.37 -21.67 -15.93
CA GLN A 22 -10.14 -21.93 -14.52
C GLN A 22 -10.59 -23.38 -14.25
N VAL A 23 -9.61 -24.24 -14.00
CA VAL A 23 -9.84 -25.60 -13.50
C VAL A 23 -10.46 -25.43 -12.12
N ALA A 24 -11.79 -25.50 -12.05
CA ALA A 24 -12.51 -25.64 -10.80
C ALA A 24 -12.05 -26.96 -10.16
N GLN A 25 -11.16 -26.88 -9.17
CA GLN A 25 -10.77 -28.02 -8.37
C GLN A 25 -11.97 -28.43 -7.50
N THR A 26 -12.80 -29.33 -8.03
CA THR A 26 -13.85 -29.99 -7.27
C THR A 26 -13.20 -30.81 -6.16
N ARG A 27 -13.46 -30.46 -4.89
CA ARG A 27 -13.01 -31.22 -3.72
C ARG A 27 -13.57 -32.65 -3.77
N ASN A 28 -12.72 -33.63 -4.11
CA ASN A 28 -13.04 -35.04 -3.96
C ASN A 28 -12.92 -35.43 -2.48
N ILE A 29 -14.06 -35.52 -1.79
CA ILE A 29 -14.12 -35.96 -0.39
C ILE A 29 -14.06 -37.51 -0.39
N SER A 30 -12.84 -38.05 -0.37
CA SER A 30 -12.63 -39.50 -0.29
C SER A 30 -12.95 -40.01 1.12
N LYS A 31 -13.80 -41.04 1.21
CA LYS A 31 -14.27 -41.68 2.45
C LYS A 31 -13.23 -42.65 3.04
N THR A 32 -12.05 -42.14 3.38
CA THR A 32 -11.12 -42.85 4.26
C THR A 32 -10.79 -41.94 5.43
N MET A 33 -11.56 -42.06 6.51
CA MET A 33 -11.29 -41.39 7.78
C MET A 33 -10.01 -41.95 8.40
N LYS A 34 -8.86 -41.38 8.03
CA LYS A 34 -7.86 -41.07 9.06
C LYS A 34 -8.33 -39.76 9.68
N LEU A 35 -8.58 -39.79 10.99
CA LEU A 35 -8.81 -38.62 11.82
C LEU A 35 -7.51 -37.80 11.89
N LEU A 36 -7.11 -37.21 10.76
CA LEU A 36 -6.03 -36.23 10.70
C LEU A 36 -6.69 -34.90 11.05
N THR A 37 -6.57 -34.49 12.30
CA THR A 37 -6.85 -33.11 12.67
C THR A 37 -5.89 -32.25 11.85
N VAL A 38 -6.44 -31.34 11.04
CA VAL A 38 -5.64 -30.40 10.22
C VAL A 38 -4.75 -29.52 11.10
N GLN A 39 -5.15 -29.32 12.35
CA GLN A 39 -4.50 -28.44 13.32
C GLN A 39 -3.01 -28.78 13.56
N PRO A 40 -2.60 -30.02 13.93
CA PRO A 40 -1.18 -30.38 14.01
C PRO A 40 -0.36 -30.12 12.75
N GLU A 41 -0.92 -30.43 11.57
CA GLU A 41 -0.26 -30.23 10.28
C GLU A 41 -0.08 -28.74 9.98
N LEU A 42 -1.13 -27.95 10.20
CA LEU A 42 -1.12 -26.51 10.02
C LEU A 42 -0.16 -25.81 10.98
N THR A 43 -0.16 -26.17 12.26
CA THR A 43 0.78 -25.62 13.25
C THR A 43 2.23 -25.99 12.92
N ALA A 44 2.49 -27.19 12.40
CA ALA A 44 3.83 -27.56 11.95
C ALA A 44 4.27 -26.73 10.74
N ALA A 45 3.40 -26.60 9.73
CA ALA A 45 3.68 -25.79 8.55
C ALA A 45 3.92 -24.31 8.89
N LEU A 46 3.09 -23.71 9.75
CA LEU A 46 3.25 -22.32 10.19
C LEU A 46 4.57 -22.09 10.91
N LYS A 47 5.02 -23.03 11.75
CA LYS A 47 6.32 -22.91 12.43
C LYS A 47 7.48 -22.96 11.44
N THR A 48 7.45 -23.89 10.49
CA THR A 48 8.46 -23.98 9.44
C THR A 48 8.50 -22.71 8.59
N GLU A 49 7.33 -22.16 8.25
CA GLU A 49 7.25 -20.90 7.50
C GLU A 49 7.83 -19.72 8.29
N ILE A 50 7.41 -19.54 9.55
CA ILE A 50 7.93 -18.46 10.41
C ILE A 50 9.45 -18.56 10.55
N GLU A 51 10.00 -19.76 10.73
CA GLU A 51 11.45 -19.96 10.81
C GLU A 51 12.17 -19.62 9.50
N ALA A 52 11.57 -19.95 8.35
CA ALA A 52 12.10 -19.60 7.04
C ALA A 52 12.10 -18.08 6.83
N GLU A 53 10.97 -17.41 7.12
CA GLU A 53 10.82 -15.96 6.92
C GLU A 53 11.71 -15.12 7.86
N MET A 54 11.89 -15.57 9.10
CA MET A 54 12.83 -14.94 10.03
C MET A 54 14.28 -15.11 9.57
N LYS A 55 14.60 -16.23 8.92
CA LYS A 55 15.94 -16.44 8.36
C LYS A 55 16.18 -15.49 7.18
N VAL A 56 15.20 -15.33 6.30
CA VAL A 56 15.23 -14.35 5.20
C VAL A 56 15.39 -12.92 5.75
N GLU A 57 14.65 -12.54 6.79
CA GLU A 57 14.82 -11.23 7.44
C GLU A 57 16.25 -11.03 7.96
N SER A 58 16.83 -12.06 8.58
CA SER A 58 18.20 -11.97 9.12
C SER A 58 19.30 -11.94 8.05
N GLU A 59 19.10 -12.64 6.92
CA GLU A 59 20.09 -12.80 5.85
C GLU A 59 19.98 -11.69 4.79
N SER A 60 18.76 -11.32 4.39
CA SER A 60 18.47 -10.35 3.33
C SER A 60 18.25 -8.93 3.86
N LEU A 61 17.60 -8.78 5.02
CA LEU A 61 17.28 -7.47 5.61
C LEU A 61 18.25 -7.05 6.74
N LYS A 62 19.35 -7.81 6.92
CA LYS A 62 20.45 -7.54 7.89
C LYS A 62 20.02 -7.41 9.36
N GLY A 63 18.82 -7.86 9.73
CA GLY A 63 18.32 -7.81 11.12
C GLY A 63 18.31 -6.42 11.75
N SER A 64 18.29 -5.36 10.95
CA SER A 64 18.25 -3.97 11.42
C SER A 64 16.79 -3.53 11.56
N PRO A 65 16.47 -2.57 12.46
CA PRO A 65 15.15 -1.95 12.49
C PRO A 65 14.80 -1.36 11.12
N PRO A 66 13.49 -1.21 10.80
CA PRO A 66 13.05 -0.65 9.53
C PRO A 66 13.85 0.62 9.18
N PRO A 67 14.36 0.74 7.95
CA PRO A 67 15.24 1.82 7.58
C PRO A 67 14.57 3.18 7.81
N THR A 68 15.24 4.09 8.50
CA THR A 68 14.65 5.41 8.77
C THR A 68 14.62 6.24 7.49
N ILE A 69 13.52 6.95 7.25
CA ILE A 69 13.42 7.90 6.14
C ILE A 69 13.99 9.26 6.59
N PRO A 70 15.08 9.75 5.99
CA PRO A 70 15.76 10.96 6.46
C PRO A 70 14.84 12.17 6.54
N GLY A 71 14.88 12.87 7.68
CA GLY A 71 14.11 14.11 7.89
C GLY A 71 12.64 13.90 8.25
N PHE A 72 12.17 12.66 8.39
CA PHE A 72 10.81 12.35 8.86
C PHE A 72 10.82 11.64 10.21
N THR A 73 9.81 11.95 11.02
CA THR A 73 9.44 11.16 12.20
C THR A 73 8.40 10.12 11.80
N ILE A 74 8.67 8.85 12.08
CA ILE A 74 7.82 7.72 11.71
C ILE A 74 6.94 7.35 12.90
N ALA A 75 5.63 7.26 12.66
CA ALA A 75 4.65 6.67 13.57
C ALA A 75 3.91 5.56 12.84
N THR A 76 3.58 4.48 13.54
CA THR A 76 2.95 3.30 12.93
C THR A 76 1.76 2.82 13.76
N ASP A 77 0.67 2.44 13.10
CA ASP A 77 -0.54 1.86 13.71
C ASP A 77 -1.00 0.64 12.90
N GLU A 78 -0.73 -0.56 13.43
CA GLU A 78 -0.90 -1.85 12.73
C GLU A 78 -0.30 -1.87 11.31
N ALA A 79 -1.10 -1.65 10.26
CA ALA A 79 -0.67 -1.65 8.86
C ALA A 79 -0.54 -0.22 8.28
N GLU A 80 -0.98 0.80 9.01
CA GLU A 80 -0.87 2.20 8.62
C GLU A 80 0.45 2.79 9.13
N VAL A 81 1.10 3.57 8.28
CA VAL A 81 2.35 4.28 8.60
C VAL A 81 2.17 5.76 8.28
N LYS A 82 2.66 6.60 9.19
CA LYS A 82 2.61 8.05 9.12
C LYS A 82 4.01 8.64 9.27
N LEU A 83 4.47 9.36 8.25
CA LEU A 83 5.70 10.12 8.28
C LEU A 83 5.36 11.59 8.50
N THR A 84 6.04 12.25 9.43
CA THR A 84 5.79 13.67 9.73
C THR A 84 7.07 14.48 9.73
N LYS A 85 7.01 15.68 9.13
CA LYS A 85 8.10 16.66 9.20
C LYS A 85 7.60 18.09 9.09
N MET A 86 8.48 19.03 9.42
CA MET A 86 8.25 20.46 9.22
C MET A 86 9.14 20.98 8.08
N HIS A 87 8.57 21.82 7.21
CA HIS A 87 9.31 22.56 6.20
C HIS A 87 8.97 24.05 6.33
N GLY A 88 9.84 24.82 7.00
CA GLY A 88 9.52 26.20 7.38
C GLY A 88 8.32 26.24 8.31
N SER A 89 7.23 26.89 7.88
CA SER A 89 5.95 26.95 8.61
C SER A 89 4.91 25.92 8.14
N GLU A 90 5.29 25.02 7.24
CA GLU A 90 4.40 24.01 6.67
C GLU A 90 4.59 22.68 7.39
N LYS A 91 3.47 22.06 7.80
CA LYS A 91 3.46 20.71 8.36
C LYS A 91 3.23 19.72 7.22
N ILE A 92 4.11 18.76 7.07
CA ILE A 92 4.06 17.74 6.03
C ILE A 92 3.79 16.39 6.68
N GLU A 93 2.78 15.69 6.17
CA GLU A 93 2.43 14.34 6.58
C GLU A 93 2.38 13.43 5.35
N VAL A 94 2.96 12.24 5.45
CA VAL A 94 2.86 11.19 4.45
C VAL A 94 2.17 10.00 5.10
N ILE A 95 1.13 9.47 4.48
CA ILE A 95 0.31 8.40 5.04
C ILE A 95 0.21 7.28 4.00
N PHE A 96 0.50 6.05 4.40
CA PHE A 96 0.35 4.88 3.54
C PHE A 96 0.00 3.64 4.35
N ASN A 97 -0.50 2.62 3.67
CA ASN A 97 -0.91 1.36 4.27
C ASN A 97 -0.26 0.19 3.51
N VAL A 98 0.35 -0.74 4.22
CA VAL A 98 1.07 -1.88 3.61
C VAL A 98 0.17 -3.08 3.29
N ASN A 99 -1.14 -3.00 3.54
CA ASN A 99 -2.05 -4.06 3.14
C ASN A 99 -2.12 -4.14 1.61
N HIS A 100 -1.99 -5.36 1.08
CA HIS A 100 -2.09 -5.63 -0.37
C HIS A 100 -1.12 -4.81 -1.23
N SER A 101 0.01 -4.38 -0.66
CA SER A 101 0.98 -3.54 -1.36
C SER A 101 2.12 -4.30 -2.01
N VAL A 102 2.24 -5.62 -1.78
CA VAL A 102 3.31 -6.42 -2.37
C VAL A 102 3.02 -6.67 -3.83
N ASP A 103 3.91 -6.21 -4.69
CA ASP A 103 3.92 -6.55 -6.11
C ASP A 103 4.85 -7.76 -6.32
N MET A 104 4.30 -8.78 -6.96
CA MET A 104 5.04 -9.96 -7.36
C MET A 104 5.23 -9.84 -8.87
N ASN A 105 6.43 -9.45 -9.31
CA ASN A 105 6.75 -9.35 -10.73
C ASN A 105 6.45 -10.69 -11.43
N ASP A 106 5.31 -10.76 -12.13
CA ASP A 106 4.73 -12.00 -12.68
C ASP A 106 5.40 -12.42 -14.01
N GLU A 107 6.46 -11.70 -14.43
CA GLU A 107 7.15 -11.91 -15.70
C GLU A 107 8.63 -12.34 -15.52
N GLY A 108 8.84 -13.61 -15.17
CA GLY A 108 9.98 -14.39 -15.72
C GLY A 108 11.39 -14.14 -15.17
N SER A 109 11.56 -13.59 -13.97
CA SER A 109 12.87 -13.53 -13.30
C SER A 109 12.95 -14.52 -12.13
N ASP A 110 13.95 -15.41 -12.15
CA ASP A 110 14.14 -16.54 -11.22
C ASP A 110 14.44 -16.18 -9.74
N SER A 111 14.46 -14.89 -9.37
CA SER A 111 14.60 -14.44 -7.97
C SER A 111 14.45 -12.92 -7.87
N VAL A 112 13.22 -12.40 -7.88
CA VAL A 112 12.98 -11.02 -7.42
C VAL A 112 12.32 -11.13 -6.07
N ASP A 113 13.05 -10.68 -5.04
CA ASP A 113 12.52 -10.56 -3.69
C ASP A 113 11.23 -9.72 -3.74
N PRO A 114 10.18 -10.08 -2.97
CA PRO A 114 8.92 -9.33 -2.98
C PRO A 114 9.15 -7.87 -2.60
N ILE A 115 8.57 -6.95 -3.37
CA ILE A 115 8.68 -5.49 -3.16
C ILE A 115 7.30 -4.94 -2.81
N ALA A 116 7.23 -4.11 -1.75
CA ALA A 116 6.00 -3.41 -1.40
C ALA A 116 5.95 -2.01 -2.02
N LEU A 117 4.94 -1.75 -2.85
CA LEU A 117 4.65 -0.48 -3.51
C LEU A 117 3.29 0.08 -3.06
N PRO A 118 3.12 0.44 -1.77
CA PRO A 118 1.84 0.93 -1.28
C PRO A 118 1.51 2.30 -1.90
N PRO A 119 0.25 2.53 -2.32
CA PRO A 119 -0.23 3.88 -2.57
C PRO A 119 -0.07 4.74 -1.31
N PHE A 120 0.29 5.99 -1.50
CA PHE A 120 0.55 6.91 -0.41
C PHE A 120 -0.07 8.27 -0.66
N SER A 121 -0.38 8.97 0.44
CA SER A 121 -0.93 10.31 0.40
C SER A 121 0.03 11.29 1.04
N ILE A 122 0.24 12.44 0.41
CA ILE A 122 0.98 13.57 0.98
C ILE A 122 -0.02 14.65 1.36
N GLU A 123 0.06 15.12 2.60
CA GLU A 123 -0.65 16.31 3.07
C GLU A 123 0.33 17.41 3.46
N ILE A 124 0.16 18.60 2.88
CA ILE A 124 0.95 19.79 3.21
C ILE A 124 0.01 20.83 3.78
N THR A 125 0.09 21.05 5.09
CA THR A 125 -0.77 22.00 5.82
C THR A 125 -0.08 23.36 5.93
N LYS A 126 -0.83 24.42 5.56
CA LYS A 126 -0.40 25.81 5.64
C LYS A 126 -1.58 26.70 6.05
N GLY A 127 -1.46 27.33 7.22
CA GLY A 127 -2.55 28.15 7.76
C GLY A 127 -3.76 27.31 8.11
N ASP A 128 -4.93 27.66 7.56
CA ASP A 128 -6.22 27.00 7.75
C ASP A 128 -6.56 25.99 6.64
N GLN A 129 -5.63 25.72 5.73
CA GLN A 129 -5.82 24.79 4.61
C GLN A 129 -4.70 23.74 4.55
N ARG A 130 -5.00 22.60 3.93
CA ARG A 130 -4.04 21.59 3.52
C ARG A 130 -4.25 21.25 2.04
N ILE A 131 -3.16 21.10 1.31
CA ILE A 131 -3.19 20.49 -0.02
C ILE A 131 -2.84 19.01 0.13
N CYS A 132 -3.65 18.16 -0.49
CA CYS A 132 -3.54 16.71 -0.41
C CYS A 132 -3.27 16.15 -1.81
N PHE A 133 -2.37 15.19 -1.88
CA PHE A 133 -2.02 14.43 -3.08
C PHE A 133 -2.18 12.95 -2.76
N HIS A 134 -2.85 12.20 -3.63
CA HIS A 134 -2.89 10.75 -3.59
C HIS A 134 -2.04 10.21 -4.74
N MET A 135 -1.11 9.33 -4.43
CA MET A 135 0.02 8.98 -5.28
C MET A 135 0.23 7.48 -5.33
N GLU A 136 0.68 7.01 -6.48
CA GLU A 136 1.11 5.63 -6.69
C GLU A 136 2.62 5.62 -6.94
N LEU A 137 3.32 4.63 -6.36
CA LEU A 137 4.73 4.39 -6.65
C LEU A 137 4.86 3.67 -7.98
N VAL A 138 5.79 4.09 -8.80
CA VAL A 138 6.07 3.50 -10.12
C VAL A 138 7.55 3.14 -10.22
N GLU A 139 7.82 1.94 -10.73
CA GLU A 139 9.17 1.54 -11.11
C GLU A 139 9.51 2.13 -12.48
N THR A 140 10.70 2.72 -12.59
CA THR A 140 11.20 3.32 -13.83
C THR A 140 12.07 2.33 -14.59
N GLU A 141 12.33 2.60 -15.88
CA GLU A 141 13.10 1.69 -16.75
C GLU A 141 14.54 1.41 -16.28
N ASP A 142 15.10 2.29 -15.46
CA ASP A 142 16.44 2.13 -14.86
C ASP A 142 16.44 1.37 -13.52
N GLY A 143 15.29 0.83 -13.10
CA GLY A 143 15.13 0.09 -11.84
C GLY A 143 15.12 0.98 -10.60
N SER A 144 14.83 2.28 -10.77
CA SER A 144 14.58 3.20 -9.67
C SER A 144 13.09 3.40 -9.45
N PHE A 145 12.73 4.17 -8.42
CA PHE A 145 11.33 4.40 -8.05
C PHE A 145 10.99 5.87 -8.14
N ASP A 146 9.82 6.17 -8.68
CA ASP A 146 9.24 7.50 -8.75
C ASP A 146 7.75 7.44 -8.37
N TYR A 147 7.02 8.54 -8.52
CA TYR A 147 5.58 8.60 -8.23
C TYR A 147 4.74 9.12 -9.39
N SER A 148 3.49 8.67 -9.44
CA SER A 148 2.41 9.26 -10.22
C SER A 148 1.38 9.89 -9.29
N VAL A 149 0.88 11.08 -9.62
CA VAL A 149 -0.23 11.70 -8.88
C VAL A 149 -1.55 11.25 -9.50
N GLU A 150 -2.32 10.44 -8.78
CA GLU A 150 -3.63 9.98 -9.25
C GLU A 150 -4.73 11.01 -8.96
N GLU A 151 -4.69 11.64 -7.79
CA GLU A 151 -5.68 12.63 -7.35
C GLU A 151 -5.06 13.74 -6.51
N TYR A 152 -5.60 14.96 -6.60
CA TYR A 152 -5.18 16.09 -5.77
C TYR A 152 -6.36 17.02 -5.46
N TYR A 153 -6.30 17.66 -4.29
CA TYR A 153 -7.32 18.60 -3.81
C TYR A 153 -6.81 19.50 -2.69
N VAL A 154 -7.59 20.55 -2.38
CA VAL A 154 -7.37 21.42 -1.23
C VAL A 154 -8.51 21.22 -0.25
N ALA A 155 -8.18 20.93 1.00
CA ALA A 155 -9.11 20.74 2.09
C ALA A 155 -8.82 21.74 3.23
N PRO A 156 -9.79 22.00 4.14
CA PRO A 156 -9.50 22.68 5.40
C PRO A 156 -8.41 21.92 6.18
N ALA A 157 -7.57 22.65 6.91
CA ALA A 157 -6.58 22.06 7.80
C ALA A 157 -7.28 21.17 8.83
N ALA A 158 -6.68 20.01 9.12
CA ALA A 158 -7.20 19.10 10.12
C ALA A 158 -7.25 19.79 11.49
N SER A 159 -8.43 19.90 12.07
CA SER A 159 -8.62 20.51 13.39
C SER A 159 -8.24 19.53 14.51
N LYS A 160 -8.31 18.22 14.22
CA LYS A 160 -7.88 17.11 15.07
C LYS A 160 -7.17 16.04 14.25
N ILE A 161 -6.40 15.21 14.94
CA ILE A 161 -5.78 14.01 14.36
C ILE A 161 -6.91 13.06 13.92
N GLY A 162 -6.92 12.70 12.63
CA GLY A 162 -7.94 11.81 12.06
C GLY A 162 -9.22 12.51 11.60
N ASP A 163 -9.20 13.83 11.41
CA ASP A 163 -10.33 14.52 10.79
C ASP A 163 -10.48 14.09 9.32
N ASP A 164 -11.62 13.45 9.04
CA ASP A 164 -12.04 13.08 7.68
C ASP A 164 -12.18 14.31 6.79
N ILE A 165 -11.88 14.13 5.51
CA ILE A 165 -12.05 15.16 4.50
C ILE A 165 -13.54 15.24 4.15
N PRO A 166 -14.17 16.44 4.17
CA PRO A 166 -15.58 16.56 3.82
C PRO A 166 -15.87 16.11 2.39
N ASP A 167 -16.95 15.34 2.17
CA ASP A 167 -17.39 14.88 0.84
C ASP A 167 -17.67 16.02 -0.16
N SER A 168 -17.85 17.24 0.33
CA SER A 168 -18.05 18.44 -0.50
C SER A 168 -16.75 19.00 -1.08
N VAL A 169 -15.58 18.50 -0.67
CA VAL A 169 -14.28 18.91 -1.22
C VAL A 169 -14.17 18.40 -2.64
N TYR A 170 -13.93 19.33 -3.57
CA TYR A 170 -13.68 18.97 -4.96
C TYR A 170 -12.27 18.37 -5.11
N ALA A 171 -12.20 17.18 -5.71
CA ALA A 171 -10.97 16.53 -6.10
C ALA A 171 -10.87 16.36 -7.60
N SER A 172 -9.64 16.49 -8.12
CA SER A 172 -9.35 16.33 -9.54
C SER A 172 -8.34 15.21 -9.73
N SER A 173 -8.51 14.45 -10.81
CA SER A 173 -7.49 13.49 -11.21
C SER A 173 -6.23 14.21 -11.68
N GLY A 174 -5.06 13.70 -11.31
CA GLY A 174 -3.77 14.20 -11.77
C GLY A 174 -3.54 13.98 -13.27
N ARG A 175 -4.29 13.08 -13.92
CA ARG A 175 -4.15 12.74 -15.35
C ARG A 175 -4.52 13.88 -16.31
N TYR A 176 -5.34 14.83 -15.88
CA TYR A 176 -5.89 15.89 -16.74
C TYR A 176 -5.36 17.29 -16.40
N ILE A 177 -4.31 17.39 -15.60
CA ILE A 177 -3.73 18.69 -15.23
C ILE A 177 -3.00 19.34 -16.42
N ASP A 178 -2.98 20.67 -16.47
CA ASP A 178 -2.19 21.41 -17.45
C ASP A 178 -0.69 21.06 -17.35
N PRO A 179 0.06 20.87 -18.46
CA PRO A 179 1.46 20.45 -18.42
C PRO A 179 2.40 21.39 -17.65
N LYS A 180 2.12 22.70 -17.63
CA LYS A 180 2.94 23.64 -16.87
C LYS A 180 2.63 23.55 -15.38
N LEU A 181 1.36 23.35 -15.02
CA LEU A 181 0.98 23.09 -13.63
C LEU A 181 1.52 21.75 -13.13
N HIS A 182 1.57 20.73 -13.98
CA HIS A 182 2.22 19.45 -13.67
C HIS A 182 3.67 19.66 -13.22
N ASP A 183 4.51 20.29 -14.06
CA ASP A 183 5.91 20.59 -13.75
C ASP A 183 6.08 21.38 -12.45
N LEU A 184 5.28 22.44 -12.28
CA LEU A 184 5.44 23.31 -11.11
C LEU A 184 4.92 22.68 -9.82
N LEU A 185 3.77 22.02 -9.85
CA LEU A 185 3.07 21.55 -8.65
C LEU A 185 3.43 20.11 -8.28
N PHE A 186 3.46 19.19 -9.25
CA PHE A 186 3.70 17.77 -8.99
C PHE A 186 5.18 17.42 -8.99
N VAL A 187 6.03 18.22 -9.62
CA VAL A 187 7.48 17.97 -9.61
C VAL A 187 8.15 18.97 -8.68
N ARG A 188 8.32 20.21 -9.11
CA ARG A 188 9.20 21.17 -8.44
C ARG A 188 8.76 21.54 -7.03
N TYR A 189 7.46 21.77 -6.81
CA TYR A 189 6.94 22.11 -5.48
C TYR A 189 7.06 20.96 -4.47
N LEU A 190 6.91 19.71 -4.91
CA LEU A 190 7.10 18.52 -4.07
C LEU A 190 8.59 18.24 -3.84
N GLU A 191 9.43 18.38 -4.86
CA GLU A 191 10.89 18.23 -4.74
C GLU A 191 11.52 19.23 -3.76
N GLU A 192 11.11 20.50 -3.78
CA GLU A 192 11.56 21.50 -2.80
C GLU A 192 11.26 21.10 -1.35
N ARG A 193 10.23 20.27 -1.15
CA ARG A 193 9.83 19.71 0.15
C ARG A 193 10.49 18.37 0.43
N GLY A 194 11.35 17.88 -0.44
CA GLY A 194 12.12 16.64 -0.28
C GLY A 194 11.40 15.39 -0.75
N PHE A 195 10.43 15.50 -1.65
CA PHE A 195 9.82 14.38 -2.35
C PHE A 195 10.54 14.15 -3.67
N THR A 196 11.66 13.44 -3.60
CA THR A 196 12.55 13.14 -4.73
C THR A 196 12.53 11.65 -5.04
N GLN A 197 13.19 11.25 -6.12
CA GLN A 197 13.44 9.83 -6.42
C GLN A 197 14.09 9.07 -5.25
N GLN A 198 15.01 9.71 -4.52
CA GLN A 198 15.62 9.11 -3.32
C GLN A 198 14.59 8.86 -2.22
N PHE A 199 13.65 9.78 -2.02
CA PHE A 199 12.56 9.56 -1.06
C PHE A 199 11.70 8.36 -1.45
N CYS A 200 11.42 8.17 -2.74
CA CYS A 200 10.65 7.01 -3.23
C CYS A 200 11.40 5.71 -2.94
N SER A 201 12.69 5.65 -3.24
CA SER A 201 13.54 4.49 -2.91
C SER A 201 13.58 4.19 -1.41
N ASP A 202 13.70 5.22 -0.57
CA ASP A 202 13.68 5.07 0.90
C ASP A 202 12.31 4.58 1.39
N LEU A 203 11.22 5.07 0.79
CA LEU A 203 9.85 4.67 1.10
C LEU A 203 9.58 3.21 0.73
N VAL A 204 10.00 2.78 -0.47
CA VAL A 204 9.87 1.39 -0.93
C VAL A 204 10.66 0.46 -0.01
N ASN A 205 11.92 0.80 0.28
CA ASN A 205 12.76 0.00 1.17
C ASN A 205 12.14 -0.13 2.58
N PHE A 206 11.62 0.97 3.13
CA PHE A 206 10.91 0.93 4.41
C PHE A 206 9.63 0.09 4.32
N ALA A 207 8.80 0.30 3.29
CA ALA A 207 7.52 -0.39 3.13
C ALA A 207 7.71 -1.90 2.99
N THR A 208 8.68 -2.34 2.18
CA THR A 208 9.01 -3.76 2.00
C THR A 208 9.43 -4.40 3.31
N HIS A 209 10.32 -3.74 4.07
CA HIS A 209 10.75 -4.26 5.37
C HIS A 209 9.60 -4.27 6.39
N TYR A 210 8.75 -3.24 6.38
CA TYR A 210 7.63 -3.14 7.31
C TYR A 210 6.55 -4.18 7.02
N GLU A 211 6.23 -4.40 5.73
CA GLU A 211 5.26 -5.41 5.28
C GLU A 211 5.72 -6.81 5.67
N HIS A 212 6.98 -7.16 5.40
CA HIS A 212 7.57 -8.46 5.76
C HIS A 212 7.42 -8.75 7.26
N ASN A 213 7.74 -7.75 8.09
CA ASN A 213 7.60 -7.88 9.54
C ASN A 213 6.13 -8.10 9.96
N LYS A 214 5.18 -7.43 9.29
CA LYS A 214 3.75 -7.61 9.53
C LYS A 214 3.24 -8.97 9.07
N TYR A 215 3.80 -9.51 7.99
CA TYR A 215 3.50 -10.87 7.54
C TYR A 215 3.95 -11.91 8.58
N ILE A 216 5.17 -11.80 9.11
CA ILE A 216 5.65 -12.67 10.19
C ILE A 216 4.73 -12.56 11.44
N ASP A 217 4.36 -11.35 11.83
CA ASP A 217 3.43 -11.13 12.94
C ASP A 217 2.06 -11.75 12.68
N LEU A 218 1.56 -11.68 11.43
CA LEU A 218 0.32 -12.33 11.02
C LEU A 218 0.41 -13.86 11.14
N LEU A 219 1.50 -14.46 10.66
CA LEU A 219 1.73 -15.91 10.79
C LEU A 219 1.74 -16.35 12.27
N ARG A 220 2.38 -15.55 13.14
CA ARG A 220 2.37 -15.79 14.60
C ARG A 220 0.95 -15.69 15.18
N LYS A 221 0.19 -14.64 14.82
CA LYS A 221 -1.22 -14.48 15.23
C LYS A 221 -2.09 -15.66 14.76
N ILE A 222 -1.89 -16.15 13.54
CA ILE A 222 -2.60 -17.33 13.01
C ILE A 222 -2.20 -18.58 13.79
N ASN A 223 -0.91 -18.80 14.04
CA ASN A 223 -0.43 -19.92 14.84
C ASN A 223 -1.03 -19.92 16.24
N ASP A 224 -1.05 -18.76 16.91
CA ASP A 224 -1.62 -18.61 18.24
C ASP A 224 -3.13 -18.84 18.24
N PHE A 225 -3.84 -18.38 17.20
CA PHE A 225 -5.26 -18.63 17.04
C PHE A 225 -5.56 -20.12 16.84
N VAL A 226 -4.82 -20.80 15.97
CA VAL A 226 -4.99 -22.23 15.66
C VAL A 226 -4.57 -23.11 16.83
N SER A 227 -3.61 -22.69 17.65
CA SER A 227 -3.12 -23.45 18.80
C SER A 227 -3.99 -23.34 20.06
N LYS A 228 -5.05 -22.50 20.03
CA LYS A 228 -6.01 -22.41 21.15
C LYS A 228 -6.78 -23.74 21.30
N PRO A 229 -7.07 -24.14 22.55
CA PRO A 229 -7.82 -25.36 22.86
C PRO A 229 -9.30 -25.26 22.45
#